data_AF-A0A9E5J1V5-F1
#
_entry.id   AF-A0A9E5J1V5-F1
#
_cell.length_a   1.000
_cell.length_b   1.000
_cell.length_c   1.000
_cell.angle_alpha   90.00
_cell.angle_beta   90.00
_cell.angle_gamma   90.00
#
_symmetry.space_group_name_H-M   'P 1'
#
loop_
_entity.id
_entity.type
_entity.pdbx_description
1 polymer ?
#
loop_
_entity_poly.entity_id
_entity_poly.type
_entity_poly.pdbx_seq_one_letter_code
_entity_poly.pdbx_strand_id
1 'polypeptide(L)'
;MNKSSFPEPPILADLEKARNCFGLNATVLPGLGTFRAGKYFRGLCEMGSALGGTLFFCFTLLRAVRDREEDITLMQAFRPHFSHLALGVVLVLGSWISGVRFAKGLFPR
;
A
#
# COMPACT_ATOMS: atom_id res chain seq x y z
N MET A 1 -34.50 -18.46 -3.91
CA MET A 1 -33.07 -18.32 -3.56
C MET A 1 -32.39 -17.50 -4.64
N ASN A 2 -32.19 -16.20 -4.41
CA ASN A 2 -31.47 -15.32 -5.33
C ASN A 2 -29.98 -15.67 -5.28
N LYS A 3 -29.47 -16.38 -6.29
CA LYS A 3 -28.02 -16.41 -6.56
C LYS A 3 -27.65 -15.01 -7.04
N SER A 4 -26.89 -14.27 -6.24
CA SER A 4 -26.35 -12.96 -6.62
C SER A 4 -25.53 -13.13 -7.90
N SER A 5 -26.09 -12.67 -9.01
CA SER A 5 -25.58 -12.77 -10.37
C SER A 5 -24.46 -11.76 -10.64
N PHE A 6 -23.50 -11.64 -9.73
CA PHE A 6 -22.27 -10.96 -10.05
C PHE A 6 -21.35 -12.00 -10.69
N PRO A 7 -21.06 -11.90 -12.00
CA PRO A 7 -20.09 -12.79 -12.63
C PRO A 7 -18.78 -12.65 -11.86
N GLU A 8 -18.24 -13.78 -11.45
CA GLU A 8 -16.93 -13.85 -10.80
C GLU A 8 -15.92 -13.11 -11.71
N PRO A 9 -15.14 -12.16 -11.19
CA PRO A 9 -14.23 -11.40 -12.03
C PRO A 9 -13.28 -12.39 -12.75
N PRO A 10 -12.99 -12.21 -14.05
CA PRO A 10 -12.31 -13.20 -14.89
C PRO A 10 -10.90 -13.60 -14.41
N ILE A 11 -10.35 -12.86 -13.44
CA ILE A 11 -9.12 -13.20 -12.72
C ILE A 11 -9.26 -14.46 -11.87
N LEU A 12 -10.43 -14.74 -11.29
CA LEU A 12 -10.65 -15.86 -10.36
C LEU A 12 -10.99 -17.18 -11.07
N ALA A 13 -11.15 -17.17 -12.40
CA ALA A 13 -11.43 -18.37 -13.20
C ALA A 13 -10.29 -19.39 -13.18
N ASP A 14 -9.05 -18.93 -12.94
CA ASP A 14 -7.86 -19.76 -12.77
C ASP A 14 -7.19 -19.36 -11.46
N LEU A 15 -7.53 -20.07 -10.37
CA LEU A 15 -7.15 -19.72 -9.00
C LEU A 15 -5.63 -19.59 -8.80
N GLU A 16 -4.83 -20.35 -9.55
CA GLU A 16 -3.37 -20.33 -9.43
C GLU A 16 -2.78 -19.07 -10.10
N LYS A 17 -3.26 -18.73 -11.31
CA LYS A 17 -2.91 -17.46 -11.96
C LYS A 17 -3.45 -16.27 -11.18
N ALA A 18 -4.66 -16.37 -10.63
CA ALA A 18 -5.26 -15.35 -9.79
C ALA A 18 -4.36 -15.03 -8.60
N ARG A 19 -3.92 -16.07 -7.88
CA ARG A 19 -3.07 -15.93 -6.70
C ARG A 19 -1.71 -15.31 -7.03
N ASN A 20 -1.11 -15.70 -8.15
CA ASN A 20 0.14 -15.10 -8.62
C ASN A 20 -0.04 -13.62 -9.02
N CYS A 21 -1.11 -13.29 -9.76
CA CYS A 21 -1.43 -11.91 -10.10
C CYS A 21 -1.77 -11.06 -8.87
N PHE A 22 -2.48 -11.60 -7.89
CA PHE A 22 -2.78 -10.91 -6.63
C PHE A 22 -1.51 -10.68 -5.81
N GLY A 23 -0.59 -11.64 -5.77
CA GLY A 23 0.72 -11.50 -5.15
C GLY A 23 1.54 -10.39 -5.80
N LEU A 24 1.67 -10.42 -7.13
CA LEU A 24 2.37 -9.38 -7.91
C LEU A 24 1.73 -8.00 -7.73
N ASN A 25 0.40 -7.92 -7.79
CA ASN A 25 -0.32 -6.67 -7.59
C ASN A 25 -0.16 -6.13 -6.17
N ALA A 26 -0.13 -6.99 -5.15
CA ALA A 26 0.13 -6.58 -3.78
C ALA A 26 1.55 -6.03 -3.61
N THR A 27 2.55 -6.55 -4.33
CA THR A 27 3.93 -6.05 -4.27
C THR A 27 4.17 -4.77 -5.06
N VAL A 28 3.50 -4.57 -6.20
CA VAL A 28 3.73 -3.42 -7.08
C VAL A 28 2.87 -2.23 -6.67
N LEU A 29 1.62 -2.45 -6.26
CA LEU A 29 0.69 -1.36 -5.99
C LEU A 29 -0.29 -1.73 -4.86
N PRO A 30 -0.02 -1.30 -3.61
CA PRO A 30 -0.89 -1.57 -2.47
C PRO A 30 -2.33 -1.20 -2.80
N GLY A 31 -3.28 -2.10 -2.52
CA GLY A 31 -4.71 -1.88 -2.77
C GLY A 31 -5.25 -2.23 -4.16
N LEU A 32 -4.39 -2.45 -5.17
CA LEU A 32 -4.84 -2.81 -6.52
C LEU A 32 -5.55 -4.17 -6.55
N GLY A 33 -5.01 -5.16 -5.85
CA GLY A 33 -5.66 -6.47 -5.70
C GLY A 33 -7.04 -6.34 -5.06
N THR A 34 -7.12 -5.64 -3.93
CA THR A 34 -8.36 -5.41 -3.19
C THR A 34 -9.42 -4.70 -4.04
N PHE A 35 -9.00 -3.70 -4.83
CA PHE A 35 -9.87 -3.01 -5.78
C PHE A 35 -10.41 -3.96 -6.86
N ARG A 36 -9.54 -4.76 -7.48
CA ARG A 36 -9.91 -5.73 -8.53
C ARG A 36 -10.79 -6.88 -8.02
N ALA A 37 -10.76 -7.18 -6.72
CA ALA A 37 -11.64 -8.14 -6.07
C ALA A 37 -13.07 -7.61 -5.80
N GLY A 38 -13.40 -6.41 -6.28
CA GLY A 38 -14.71 -5.78 -6.08
C GLY A 38 -14.86 -5.04 -4.75
N LYS A 39 -13.81 -4.92 -3.93
CA LYS A 39 -13.79 -4.11 -2.71
C LYS A 39 -13.21 -2.72 -3.00
N TYR A 40 -13.88 -1.98 -3.88
CA TYR A 40 -13.39 -0.71 -4.44
C TYR A 40 -12.99 0.33 -3.39
N PHE A 41 -13.85 0.61 -2.41
CA PHE A 41 -13.57 1.60 -1.38
C PHE A 41 -12.32 1.25 -0.56
N ARG A 42 -12.21 -0.01 -0.12
CA ARG A 42 -11.04 -0.48 0.62
C ARG A 42 -9.77 -0.42 -0.22
N GLY A 43 -9.84 -0.88 -1.47
CA GLY A 43 -8.71 -0.80 -2.41
C GLY A 43 -8.25 0.63 -2.66
N LEU A 44 -9.18 1.58 -2.82
CA LEU A 44 -8.89 3.01 -2.93
C LEU A 44 -8.24 3.57 -1.66
N CYS A 45 -8.70 3.19 -0.47
CA CYS A 45 -8.06 3.60 0.78
C CYS A 45 -6.63 3.04 0.91
N GLU A 46 -6.40 1.78 0.53
CA GLU A 46 -5.07 1.16 0.53
C GLU A 46 -4.13 1.84 -0.47
N MET A 47 -4.62 2.13 -1.68
CA MET A 47 -3.87 2.88 -2.70
C MET A 47 -3.58 4.32 -2.26
N GLY A 48 -4.58 5.01 -1.73
CA GLY A 48 -4.47 6.40 -1.28
C GLY A 48 -3.55 6.55 -0.09
N SER A 49 -3.59 5.62 0.88
CA SER A 49 -2.67 5.61 2.02
C SER A 49 -1.24 5.31 1.60
N ALA A 50 -1.03 4.40 0.64
CA ALA A 50 0.29 4.13 0.07
C ALA A 50 0.87 5.34 -0.67
N LEU A 51 0.09 5.93 -1.58
CA LEU A 51 0.51 7.12 -2.34
C LEU A 51 0.74 8.31 -1.41
N GLY A 52 -0.19 8.54 -0.48
CA GLY A 52 -0.09 9.60 0.52
C GLY A 52 1.13 9.42 1.42
N GLY A 53 1.35 8.22 1.95
CA GLY A 53 2.53 7.90 2.77
C GLY A 53 3.84 8.07 2.00
N THR A 54 3.89 7.67 0.73
CA THR A 54 5.07 7.83 -0.13
C THR A 54 5.35 9.30 -0.43
N LEU A 55 4.35 10.07 -0.86
CA LEU A 55 4.50 11.50 -1.13
C LEU A 55 4.90 12.25 0.13
N PHE A 56 4.28 11.92 1.27
CA PHE A 56 4.60 12.51 2.56
C PHE A 56 6.04 12.22 2.98
N PHE A 57 6.49 10.98 2.83
CA PHE A 57 7.87 10.58 3.08
C PHE A 57 8.86 11.34 2.19
N CYS A 58 8.62 11.36 0.87
CA CYS A 58 9.47 12.06 -0.08
C CYS A 58 9.54 13.57 0.19
N PHE A 59 8.40 14.20 0.47
CA PHE A 59 8.36 15.63 0.81
C PHE A 59 9.11 15.92 2.11
N THR A 60 8.98 15.06 3.11
CA THR A 60 9.70 15.17 4.38
C THR A 60 11.21 15.02 4.18
N LEU A 61 11.65 14.10 3.31
CA LEU A 61 13.07 13.97 2.94
C LEU A 61 13.58 15.23 2.23
N LEU A 62 12.86 15.73 1.23
CA LEU A 62 13.24 16.95 0.52
C LEU A 62 13.34 18.14 1.48
N ARG A 63 12.42 18.25 2.43
CA ARG A 63 12.43 19.29 3.46
C ARG A 63 13.63 19.16 4.39
N ALA A 64 13.90 17.95 4.89
CA ALA A 64 15.04 17.70 5.76
C ALA A 64 16.40 17.95 5.07
N VAL A 65 16.49 17.68 3.76
CA VAL A 65 17.69 18.00 2.95
C VAL A 65 17.80 19.50 2.69
N ARG A 66 16.68 20.19 2.44
CA ARG A 66 16.65 21.64 2.21
C ARG A 66 16.99 22.44 3.47
N ASP A 67 16.46 22.02 4.62
CA ASP A 67 16.66 22.68 5.91
C ASP A 67 18.00 22.28 6.57
N ARG A 68 18.81 21.45 5.89
CA ARG A 68 20.13 21.03 6.38
C ARG A 68 21.12 22.18 6.32
N GLU A 69 21.60 22.61 7.48
CA GLU A 69 22.79 23.46 7.60
C GLU A 69 24.07 22.66 7.26
N GLU A 70 25.06 23.31 6.65
CA GLU A 70 26.26 22.62 6.12
C GLU A 70 27.07 21.90 7.22
N ASP A 71 27.01 22.42 8.45
CA ASP A 71 27.78 21.94 9.61
C ASP A 71 27.16 20.73 10.35
N ILE A 72 25.93 20.34 10.01
CA ILE A 72 25.24 19.22 10.68
C ILE A 72 25.26 17.93 9.87
N THR A 73 25.40 16.81 10.58
CA THR A 73 25.33 15.48 9.98
C THR A 73 23.92 15.18 9.45
N LEU A 74 23.82 14.38 8.39
CA LEU A 74 22.53 13.96 7.80
C LEU A 74 21.58 13.34 8.84
N MET A 75 22.12 12.54 9.77
CA MET A 75 21.34 11.96 10.87
C MET A 75 20.76 13.01 11.82
N GLN A 76 21.50 14.08 12.14
CA GLN A 76 20.98 15.18 12.95
C GLN A 76 19.91 15.98 12.21
N ALA A 77 20.07 16.22 10.91
CA ALA A 77 19.09 16.91 10.08
C ALA A 77 17.75 16.15 10.00
N PHE A 78 17.77 14.80 10.02
CA PHE A 78 16.55 14.00 10.02
C PHE A 78 15.89 13.85 11.38
N ARG A 79 16.60 14.08 12.49
CA ARG A 79 16.06 13.91 13.85
C ARG A 79 14.73 14.65 14.10
N PRO A 80 14.57 15.95 13.74
CA PRO A 80 13.28 16.63 13.90
C PRO A 80 12.18 16.10 12.97
N HIS A 81 12.55 15.46 11.86
CA HIS A 81 11.63 14.92 10.87
C HIS A 81 11.35 13.41 11.03
N PHE A 82 11.99 12.76 12.00
CA PHE A 82 11.95 11.31 12.16
C PHE A 82 10.52 10.78 12.36
N SER A 83 9.69 11.47 13.15
CA SER A 83 8.29 11.10 13.37
C SER A 83 7.47 11.13 12.07
N HIS A 84 7.70 12.14 11.22
CA HIS A 84 7.04 12.27 9.92
C HIS A 84 7.50 11.19 8.94
N LEU A 85 8.80 10.91 8.90
CA LEU A 85 9.36 9.82 8.08
C LEU A 85 8.81 8.46 8.53
N ALA A 86 8.80 8.20 9.84
CA ALA A 86 8.24 6.98 10.41
C ALA A 86 6.75 6.83 10.09
N LEU A 87 5.97 7.91 10.17
CA LEU A 87 4.55 7.91 9.82
C LEU A 87 4.34 7.57 8.33
N GLY A 88 5.14 8.14 7.43
CA GLY A 88 5.10 7.79 6.00
C GLY A 88 5.36 6.31 5.76
N VAL A 89 6.38 5.74 6.41
CA VAL A 89 6.70 4.30 6.34
C VAL A 89 5.56 3.44 6.90
N VAL A 90 4.99 3.82 8.04
CA VAL A 90 3.88 3.08 8.67
C VAL A 90 2.64 3.06 7.78
N LEU A 91 2.33 4.17 7.10
CA LEU A 91 1.20 4.24 6.16
C LEU A 91 1.41 3.29 4.97
N VAL A 92 2.61 3.30 4.37
CA VAL A 92 2.95 2.40 3.25
C VAL A 92 2.91 0.94 3.69
N LEU A 93 3.61 0.57 4.77
CA LEU A 93 3.63 -0.80 5.28
C LEU A 93 2.25 -1.26 5.74
N GLY A 94 1.47 -0.39 6.39
CA GLY A 94 0.12 -0.67 6.82
C GLY A 94 -0.82 -1.00 5.65
N SER A 95 -0.73 -0.22 4.56
CA SER A 95 -1.49 -0.49 3.34
C SER A 95 -1.13 -1.84 2.72
N TRP A 96 0.17 -2.20 2.72
CA TRP A 96 0.64 -3.50 2.26
C TRP A 96 0.15 -4.66 3.13
N ILE A 97 0.29 -4.54 4.44
CA ILE A 97 -0.17 -5.57 5.39
C ILE A 97 -1.69 -5.77 5.25
N SER A 98 -2.45 -4.70 5.07
CA SER A 98 -3.89 -4.78 4.83
C SER A 98 -4.22 -5.59 3.56
N GLY A 99 -3.55 -5.27 2.45
CA GLY A 99 -3.75 -5.98 1.17
C GLY A 99 -3.35 -7.46 1.23
N VAL A 100 -2.22 -7.78 1.88
CA VAL A 100 -1.75 -9.16 2.07
C VAL A 100 -2.74 -9.96 2.94
N ARG A 101 -3.24 -9.37 4.04
CA ARG A 101 -4.23 -10.01 4.89
C ARG A 101 -5.55 -10.27 4.14
N PHE A 102 -5.96 -9.33 3.30
CA PHE A 102 -7.14 -9.50 2.45
C PHE A 102 -6.96 -10.65 1.46
N ALA A 103 -5.82 -10.71 0.76
CA ALA A 103 -5.52 -11.80 -0.17
C ALA A 103 -5.46 -13.17 0.53
N LYS A 104 -4.89 -13.25 1.74
CA LYS A 104 -4.90 -14.49 2.55
C LYS A 104 -6.31 -14.95 2.92
N GLY A 105 -7.24 -14.04 3.16
CA GLY A 105 -8.64 -14.37 3.45
C GLY A 105 -9.44 -14.82 2.21
N LEU A 106 -9.01 -14.41 1.02
CA LEU A 106 -9.63 -14.82 -0.26
C LEU A 106 -9.18 -16.20 -0.73
N PHE A 107 -7.95 -16.61 -0.40
CA PHE A 107 -7.39 -17.92 -0.74
C PHE A 107 -7.08 -18.72 0.54
N PRO A 108 -8.09 -19.11 1.32
CA PRO A 108 -7.88 -20.07 2.40
C PRO A 108 -7.35 -21.37 1.79
N ARG A 109 -6.29 -21.93 2.40
CA ARG A 109 -5.74 -23.24 2.01
C ARG A 109 -6.79 -24.33 2.09
#